data_AF-B0RNG9-F1
#
_entry.id   AF-B0RNG9-F1
#
_cell.length_a   1.000
_cell.length_b   1.000
_cell.length_c   1.000
_cell.angle_alpha   90.00
_cell.angle_beta   90.00
_cell.angle_gamma   90.00
#
_symmetry.space_group_name_H-M   'P 1'
#
loop_
_entity.id
_entity.type
_entity.pdbx_description
1 polymer ?
#
loop_
_entity_poly.entity_id
_entity_poly.type
_entity_poly.pdbx_seq_one_letter_code
_entity_poly.pdbx_strand_id
1 'polypeptide(L)'
;MYPRTLRFLRAVRTHLTAARYVLLAALALVTGVLATGAALGLAAHSALDGQEQWTCQCDVAAHWRYSGPSGVAESKAHLLATGHPTTCRRTDHATRVMDRVFNAMFPTPTF
;
A
#
# COMPACT_ATOMS: atom_id res chain seq x y z
N MET A 1 17.49 -60.09 27.70
CA MET A 1 16.11 -59.55 27.78
C MET A 1 16.07 -58.07 27.39
N TYR A 2 16.00 -57.69 26.10
CA TYR A 2 15.78 -56.28 25.67
C TYR A 2 15.09 -56.06 24.28
N PRO A 3 14.53 -57.07 23.56
CA PRO A 3 14.06 -56.85 22.17
C PRO A 3 12.75 -56.07 22.04
N ARG A 4 11.90 -56.05 23.08
CA ARG A 4 10.61 -55.34 23.05
C ARG A 4 10.76 -53.82 23.20
N THR A 5 11.62 -53.36 24.09
CA THR A 5 11.85 -51.93 24.35
C THR A 5 12.44 -51.20 23.15
N LEU A 6 13.35 -51.85 22.40
CA LEU A 6 13.92 -51.29 21.17
C LEU A 6 12.88 -51.09 20.04
N ARG A 7 11.87 -51.96 19.95
CA ARG A 7 10.77 -51.80 18.97
C ARG A 7 9.86 -50.63 19.34
N PHE A 8 9.54 -50.47 20.62
CA PHE A 8 8.77 -49.32 21.12
C PHE A 8 9.50 -48.00 20.87
N LEU A 9 10.79 -47.92 21.17
CA LEU A 9 11.58 -46.71 20.93
C LEU A 9 11.66 -46.32 19.44
N ARG A 10 11.74 -47.31 18.54
CA ARG A 10 11.67 -47.05 17.08
C ARG A 10 10.32 -46.54 16.64
N ALA A 11 9.22 -47.14 17.12
CA ALA A 11 7.87 -46.69 16.80
C ALA A 11 7.61 -45.26 17.31
N VAL A 12 8.03 -44.96 18.55
CA VAL A 12 7.92 -43.60 19.11
C VAL A 12 8.72 -42.59 18.29
N ARG A 13 9.94 -42.95 17.86
CA ARG A 13 10.76 -42.08 16.99
C ARG A 13 10.09 -41.81 15.65
N THR A 14 9.48 -42.81 15.02
CA THR A 14 8.78 -42.63 13.74
C THR A 14 7.55 -41.72 13.88
N HIS A 15 6.79 -41.86 14.97
CA HIS A 15 5.65 -41.00 15.26
C HIS A 15 6.08 -39.55 15.54
N LEU A 16 7.15 -39.34 16.32
CA LEU A 16 7.71 -38.01 16.58
C LEU A 16 8.24 -37.35 15.30
N THR A 17 8.90 -38.09 14.42
CA THR A 17 9.34 -37.55 13.13
C THR A 17 8.16 -37.18 12.24
N ALA A 18 7.14 -38.02 12.15
CA ALA A 18 5.94 -37.72 11.36
C ALA A 18 5.22 -36.47 11.91
N ALA A 19 5.04 -36.37 13.23
CA ALA A 19 4.46 -35.21 13.89
C ALA A 19 5.27 -33.93 13.61
N ARG A 20 6.61 -34.00 13.66
CA ARG A 20 7.49 -32.88 13.33
C ARG A 20 7.33 -32.43 11.87
N TYR A 21 7.26 -33.35 10.92
CA TYR A 21 7.07 -32.99 9.50
C TYR A 21 5.70 -32.37 9.24
N VAL A 22 4.64 -32.89 9.88
CA VAL A 22 3.30 -32.31 9.80
C VAL A 22 3.28 -30.89 10.36
N LEU A 23 3.92 -30.67 11.52
CA LEU A 23 4.02 -29.35 12.14
C LEU A 23 4.77 -28.36 11.24
N LEU A 24 5.91 -28.79 10.66
CA LEU A 24 6.70 -27.95 9.73
C LEU A 24 5.92 -27.62 8.47
N ALA A 25 5.18 -28.58 7.90
CA ALA A 25 4.34 -28.35 6.72
C ALA A 25 3.21 -27.36 7.03
N ALA A 26 2.54 -27.51 8.18
CA ALA A 26 1.51 -26.57 8.61
C ALA A 26 2.07 -25.16 8.82
N LEU A 27 3.25 -25.04 9.45
CA LEU A 27 3.90 -23.75 9.65
C LEU A 27 4.28 -23.09 8.34
N ALA A 28 4.87 -23.84 7.40
CA ALA A 28 5.23 -23.36 6.07
C ALA A 28 4.00 -22.84 5.30
N LEU A 29 2.88 -23.56 5.39
CA LEU A 29 1.62 -23.18 4.74
C LEU A 29 1.07 -21.89 5.33
N VAL A 30 1.05 -21.76 6.66
CA VAL A 30 0.62 -20.52 7.35
C VAL A 30 1.51 -19.34 6.97
N THR A 31 2.84 -19.53 6.99
CA THR A 31 3.77 -18.45 6.60
C THR A 31 3.62 -18.07 5.13
N GLY A 32 3.37 -19.03 4.25
CA GLY A 32 3.14 -18.79 2.82
C GLY A 32 1.86 -17.98 2.58
N VAL A 33 0.76 -18.34 3.25
CA VAL A 33 -0.51 -17.60 3.16
C VAL A 33 -0.35 -16.16 3.67
N LEU A 34 0.32 -15.97 4.82
CA LEU A 34 0.59 -14.63 5.37
C LEU A 34 1.44 -13.78 4.43
N ALA A 35 2.52 -14.33 3.88
CA ALA A 35 3.39 -13.61 2.95
C ALA A 35 2.64 -13.23 1.65
N THR A 36 1.84 -14.14 1.12
CA THR A 36 1.06 -13.90 -0.10
C THR A 36 -0.02 -12.83 0.14
N GLY A 37 -0.70 -12.89 1.28
CA GLY A 37 -1.67 -11.86 1.69
C GLY A 37 -1.04 -10.49 1.86
N ALA A 38 0.14 -10.41 2.49
CA ALA A 38 0.88 -9.16 2.64
C ALA A 38 1.31 -8.57 1.28
N ALA A 39 1.81 -9.41 0.37
CA ALA A 39 2.21 -8.97 -0.97
C ALA A 39 1.02 -8.44 -1.79
N LEU A 40 -0.13 -9.14 -1.75
CA LEU A 40 -1.38 -8.69 -2.38
C LEU A 40 -1.86 -7.37 -1.76
N GLY A 41 -1.80 -7.24 -0.44
CA GLY A 41 -2.13 -6.01 0.26
C GLY A 41 -1.28 -4.84 -0.19
N LEU A 42 0.05 -5.02 -0.25
CA LEU A 42 0.98 -3.99 -0.74
C LEU A 42 0.70 -3.60 -2.19
N ALA A 43 0.47 -4.58 -3.06
CA ALA A 43 0.16 -4.35 -4.47
C ALA A 43 -1.13 -3.54 -4.63
N ALA A 44 -2.20 -3.90 -3.91
CA ALA A 44 -3.45 -3.17 -3.93
C ALA A 44 -3.30 -1.73 -3.44
N HIS A 45 -2.55 -1.50 -2.34
CA HIS A 45 -2.25 -0.15 -1.86
C HIS A 45 -1.47 0.66 -2.89
N SER A 46 -0.46 0.06 -3.53
CA SER A 46 0.31 0.75 -4.58
C SER A 46 -0.52 1.09 -5.83
N ALA A 47 -1.52 0.26 -6.17
CA ALA A 47 -2.44 0.52 -7.26
C ALA A 47 -3.40 1.69 -6.95
N LEU A 48 -3.84 1.79 -5.69
CA LEU A 48 -4.66 2.91 -5.20
C LEU A 48 -3.84 4.21 -5.12
N ASP A 49 -2.60 4.14 -4.66
CA ASP A 49 -1.67 5.27 -4.60
C ASP A 49 -1.19 5.74 -5.98
N GLY A 50 -1.24 4.86 -6.99
CA GLY A 50 -0.90 5.18 -8.39
C GLY A 50 -1.94 6.04 -9.12
N GLN A 51 -3.11 6.29 -8.52
CA GLN A 51 -4.10 7.21 -9.08
C GLN A 51 -3.66 8.65 -8.78
N GLU A 52 -3.04 9.29 -9.77
CA GLU A 52 -2.76 10.73 -9.69
C GLU A 52 -4.07 11.48 -9.47
N GLN A 53 -4.09 12.35 -8.47
CA GLN A 53 -5.25 13.17 -8.14
C GLN A 53 -4.80 14.63 -8.14
N TRP A 54 -5.59 15.47 -8.78
CA TRP A 54 -5.35 16.89 -8.88
C TRP A 54 -6.55 17.68 -8.39
N THR A 55 -6.29 18.84 -7.83
CA THR A 55 -7.28 19.89 -7.61
C THR A 55 -6.87 21.12 -8.39
N CYS A 56 -7.78 21.62 -9.20
CA CYS A 56 -7.58 22.83 -9.98
C CYS A 56 -8.71 23.81 -9.69
N GLN A 57 -8.39 25.09 -9.61
CA GLN A 57 -9.38 26.13 -9.39
C GLN A 57 -9.07 27.37 -10.21
N CYS A 58 -10.11 28.12 -10.55
CA CYS A 58 -10.03 29.42 -11.16
C CYS A 58 -10.66 30.44 -10.21
N ASP A 59 -9.88 31.45 -9.79
CA ASP A 59 -10.31 32.45 -8.80
C ASP A 59 -11.04 33.66 -9.44
N VAL A 60 -11.37 33.58 -10.72
CA VAL A 60 -12.21 34.57 -11.41
C VAL A 60 -13.71 34.32 -11.14
N ALA A 61 -14.57 35.27 -11.54
CA ALA A 61 -16.01 35.30 -11.23
C ALA A 61 -16.81 34.02 -11.57
N ALA A 62 -16.30 33.15 -12.45
CA ALA A 62 -16.94 31.88 -12.78
C ALA A 62 -16.75 30.77 -11.72
N HIS A 63 -15.88 30.99 -10.72
CA HIS A 63 -15.62 30.07 -9.59
C HIS A 63 -15.51 28.59 -9.99
N TRP A 64 -14.76 28.33 -11.06
CA TRP A 64 -14.59 26.97 -11.56
C TRP A 64 -13.64 26.17 -10.66
N ARG A 65 -14.01 24.92 -10.38
CA ARG A 65 -13.21 23.95 -9.61
C ARG A 65 -13.28 22.58 -10.24
N TYR A 66 -12.15 21.88 -10.22
CA TYR A 66 -12.02 20.51 -10.70
C TYR A 66 -11.24 19.67 -9.69
N SER A 67 -11.68 18.43 -9.51
CA SER A 67 -10.98 17.41 -8.73
C SER A 67 -10.99 16.09 -9.49
N GLY A 68 -9.83 15.58 -9.86
CA GLY A 68 -9.75 14.37 -10.68
C GLY A 68 -8.34 14.07 -11.19
N PRO A 69 -8.17 12.97 -11.94
CA PRO A 69 -6.86 12.54 -12.41
C PRO A 69 -6.30 13.35 -13.58
N SER A 70 -7.16 14.02 -14.36
CA SER A 70 -6.74 14.74 -15.57
C SER A 70 -6.47 16.23 -15.33
N GLY A 71 -6.04 16.62 -14.12
CA GLY A 71 -5.98 18.03 -13.70
C GLY A 71 -5.25 18.97 -14.65
N VAL A 72 -4.03 18.63 -15.09
CA VAL A 72 -3.25 19.48 -16.01
C VAL A 72 -3.93 19.60 -17.38
N ALA A 73 -4.51 18.52 -17.88
CA ALA A 73 -5.23 18.52 -19.16
C ALA A 73 -6.52 19.34 -19.07
N GLU A 74 -7.29 19.16 -18.00
CA GLU A 74 -8.53 19.90 -17.73
C GLU A 74 -8.26 21.40 -17.56
N SER A 75 -7.22 21.74 -16.80
CA SER A 75 -6.73 23.10 -16.62
C SER A 75 -6.37 23.77 -17.94
N LYS A 76 -5.65 23.05 -18.81
CA LYS A 76 -5.29 23.54 -20.15
C LYS A 76 -6.54 23.74 -21.00
N ALA A 77 -7.49 22.82 -20.97
CA ALA A 77 -8.76 22.95 -21.69
C ALA A 77 -9.56 24.17 -21.21
N HIS A 78 -9.63 24.40 -19.89
CA HIS A 78 -10.29 25.56 -19.31
C HIS A 78 -9.65 26.87 -19.77
N LEU A 79 -8.32 26.97 -19.72
CA LEU A 79 -7.57 28.14 -20.17
C LEU A 79 -7.84 28.43 -21.65
N LEU A 80 -7.82 27.40 -22.50
CA LEU A 80 -8.09 27.56 -23.94
C LEU A 80 -9.53 27.98 -24.22
N ALA A 81 -10.50 27.48 -23.44
CA ALA A 81 -11.92 27.77 -23.65
C ALA A 81 -12.34 29.14 -23.12
N THR A 82 -11.75 29.59 -22.01
CA THR A 82 -12.21 30.80 -21.29
C THR A 82 -11.20 31.94 -21.25
N GLY A 83 -9.92 31.67 -21.55
CA GLY A 83 -8.83 32.62 -21.38
C GLY A 83 -8.42 32.86 -19.93
N HIS A 84 -9.05 32.18 -18.97
CA HIS A 84 -8.77 32.39 -17.55
C HIS A 84 -7.66 31.46 -17.03
N PRO A 85 -6.67 31.99 -16.31
CA PRO A 85 -5.65 31.17 -15.67
C PRO A 85 -6.23 30.38 -14.50
N THR A 86 -5.69 29.19 -14.29
CA THR A 86 -6.09 28.26 -13.24
C THR A 86 -4.88 27.90 -12.39
N THR A 87 -5.10 27.71 -11.09
CA THR A 87 -4.11 27.16 -10.16
C THR A 87 -4.40 25.69 -9.92
N CYS A 88 -3.43 24.83 -10.21
CA CYS A 88 -3.53 23.39 -9.99
C CYS A 88 -2.52 22.91 -8.96
N ARG A 89 -2.98 22.08 -8.05
CA ARG A 89 -2.15 21.38 -7.06
C ARG A 89 -2.43 19.89 -7.14
N ARG A 90 -1.35 19.09 -7.14
CA ARG A 90 -1.43 17.64 -7.03
C ARG A 90 -1.79 17.29 -5.57
N THR A 91 -2.77 16.41 -5.40
CA THR A 91 -3.41 16.10 -4.11
C THR A 91 -3.57 14.61 -3.88
N ASP A 92 -2.82 13.78 -4.61
CA ASP A 92 -2.77 12.34 -4.39
C ASP A 92 -2.22 11.99 -3.00
N HIS A 93 -2.38 10.74 -2.60
CA HIS A 93 -1.94 10.30 -1.28
C HIS A 93 -0.43 10.48 -1.09
N ALA A 94 0.39 10.17 -2.11
CA ALA A 94 1.84 10.32 -2.05
C ALA A 94 2.26 11.78 -1.80
N THR A 95 1.68 12.75 -2.50
CA THR A 95 1.97 14.18 -2.25
C THR A 95 1.53 14.62 -0.86
N ARG A 96 0.38 14.15 -0.35
CA ARG A 96 -0.04 14.46 1.03
C ARG A 96 0.91 13.89 2.09
N VAL A 97 1.42 12.67 1.88
CA VAL A 97 2.42 12.06 2.77
C VAL A 97 3.72 12.87 2.73
N MET A 98 4.20 13.21 1.52
CA MET A 98 5.40 14.03 1.35
C MET A 98 5.25 15.40 1.99
N ASP A 99 4.11 16.08 1.84
CA ASP A 99 3.83 17.37 2.49
C ASP A 99 3.88 17.26 4.01
N ARG A 100 3.29 16.21 4.61
CA ARG A 100 3.36 15.99 6.06
C ARG A 100 4.79 15.72 6.53
N VAL A 101 5.51 14.86 5.82
CA VAL A 101 6.89 14.48 6.13
C VAL A 101 7.81 15.71 6.03
N PHE A 102 7.68 16.49 4.97
CA PHE A 102 8.43 17.73 4.78
C PHE A 102 8.12 18.75 5.89
N ASN A 103 6.84 19.00 6.20
CA ASN A 103 6.46 19.93 7.26
C ASN A 103 6.89 19.45 8.67
N ALA A 104 6.98 18.14 8.89
CA ALA A 104 7.50 17.60 10.14
C ALA A 104 9.03 17.81 10.27
N MET A 105 9.77 17.70 9.16
CA MET A 105 11.23 17.92 9.14
C MET A 105 11.60 19.40 9.12
N PHE A 106 10.79 20.23 8.45
CA PHE A 106 11.01 21.66 8.27
C PHE A 106 9.76 22.41 8.74
N PRO A 107 9.48 22.43 10.06
CA PRO A 107 8.35 23.17 10.58
C PRO A 107 8.51 24.65 10.22
N THR A 108 7.49 25.21 9.58
CA THR A 108 7.46 26.65 9.31
C THR A 108 7.35 27.38 10.66
N PRO A 109 8.26 28.32 10.97
CA PRO A 109 8.16 29.08 12.21
C PRO A 109 6.86 29.88 12.18
N THR A 110 6.01 29.65 13.19
CA THR A 110 4.86 30.51 13.48
C THR A 110 5.40 31.81 14.06
N PHE A 111 5.38 32.88 13.27
CA PHE A 111 5.63 34.25 13.74
C PHE A 111 4.35 34.88 14.27
#